data_AF-A0A2N3KY36-F1
#
_entry.id   AF-A0A2N3KY36-F1
#
_cell.length_a   1.000
_cell.length_b   1.000
_cell.length_c   1.000
_cell.angle_alpha   90.00
_cell.angle_beta   90.00
_cell.angle_gamma   90.00
#
_symmetry.space_group_name_H-M   'P 1'
#
loop_
_entity.id
_entity.type
_entity.pdbx_description
1 polymer ?
#
loop_
_entity_poly.entity_id
_entity_poly.type
_entity_poly.pdbx_seq_one_letter_code
_entity_poly.pdbx_strand_id
1 'polypeptide(L)'
;MTKATNPWMKFYPSDWRSDPAVRVCSLAARGLWVEMLCIMHEATPRGYLTIKGHAVTDAQLAALSGATIDEITNLIGELETMGVFSRDGKGCIYSRRILRDEKKSKIAQKNGKKGGNPKFSSTGVSNGKQKDISASVNPQDKGRDKGQPNTQKPEARSQIPEDRDNDKSSSLSGDDEKWIENEGRDYLISTGSSDSQARRIVNDWLMAFPADQVRVAIGQAQIAAAASPPAYVAKVLRNGPRSNLQTFPHQRNQSKRELEDQQRAKYEAQLASLEVGANNG
;
A
#
# COMPACT_ATOMS: atom_id res chain seq x y z
N MET A 1 34.12 -2.72 7.92
CA MET A 1 32.89 -2.95 8.71
C MET A 1 31.75 -2.15 8.10
N THR A 2 30.81 -2.81 7.42
CA THR A 2 29.61 -2.16 6.89
C THR A 2 28.71 -1.77 8.06
N LYS A 3 28.57 -0.47 8.30
CA LYS A 3 27.77 0.14 9.37
C LYS A 3 26.33 -0.41 9.34
N ALA A 4 25.95 -1.26 10.29
CA ALA A 4 24.56 -1.63 10.46
C ALA A 4 23.75 -0.36 10.76
N THR A 5 22.77 -0.16 9.89
CA THR A 5 22.12 1.10 9.60
C THR A 5 20.82 1.12 10.40
N ASN A 6 20.78 2.00 11.40
CA ASN A 6 19.65 2.35 12.28
C ASN A 6 19.66 1.66 13.67
N PRO A 7 19.95 2.39 14.76
CA PRO A 7 20.06 1.84 16.13
C PRO A 7 18.72 1.45 16.76
N TRP A 8 17.63 1.56 16.00
CA TRP A 8 16.28 1.27 16.46
C TRP A 8 15.51 0.51 15.39
N MET A 9 14.53 -0.28 15.83
CA MET A 9 13.55 -0.95 14.98
C MET A 9 12.14 -0.49 15.30
N LYS A 10 11.27 -0.48 14.28
CA LYS A 10 9.85 -0.18 14.47
C LYS A 10 9.18 -1.36 15.15
N PHE A 11 8.61 -1.12 16.32
CA PHE A 11 7.78 -2.08 17.02
C PHE A 11 6.34 -1.58 17.06
N TYR A 12 5.40 -2.39 16.59
CA TYR A 12 3.98 -2.09 16.57
C TYR A 12 3.27 -3.01 17.57
N PRO A 13 2.92 -2.51 18.78
CA PRO A 13 2.28 -3.35 19.79
C PRO A 13 0.98 -4.00 19.30
N SER A 14 0.22 -3.32 18.45
CA SER A 14 -1.00 -3.86 17.84
C SER A 14 -0.71 -5.04 16.93
N ASP A 15 0.28 -4.94 16.04
CA ASP A 15 0.70 -6.06 15.17
C ASP A 15 1.14 -7.26 16.04
N TRP A 16 1.96 -7.01 17.06
CA TRP A 16 2.44 -8.04 17.98
C TRP A 16 1.30 -8.74 18.76
N ARG A 17 0.33 -7.96 19.26
CA ARG A 17 -0.80 -8.50 20.03
C ARG A 17 -1.84 -9.20 19.17
N SER A 18 -1.93 -8.87 17.89
CA SER A 18 -2.98 -9.35 16.98
C SER A 18 -2.54 -10.49 16.04
N ASP A 19 -1.26 -10.88 16.06
CA ASP A 19 -0.72 -12.00 15.27
C ASP A 19 -1.07 -13.37 15.88
N PRO A 20 -2.04 -14.12 15.34
CA PRO A 20 -2.49 -15.37 15.93
C PRO A 20 -1.39 -16.44 15.96
N ALA A 21 -0.48 -16.46 14.97
CA ALA A 21 0.59 -17.45 14.89
C ALA A 21 1.52 -17.35 16.10
N VAL A 22 1.94 -16.13 16.43
CA VAL A 22 2.80 -15.85 17.59
C VAL A 22 2.03 -16.00 18.91
N ARG A 23 0.74 -15.65 18.95
CA ARG A 23 -0.07 -15.69 20.18
C ARG A 23 -0.40 -17.11 20.66
N VAL A 24 -0.49 -18.08 19.76
CA VAL A 24 -0.74 -19.49 20.10
C VAL A 24 0.52 -20.18 20.62
N CYS A 25 1.72 -19.73 20.21
CA CYS A 25 2.98 -20.27 20.72
C CYS A 25 3.14 -20.09 22.25
N SER A 26 4.01 -20.88 22.85
CA SER A 26 4.45 -20.79 24.24
C SER A 26 5.09 -19.43 24.53
N LEU A 27 5.12 -19.04 25.82
CA LEU A 27 5.77 -17.78 26.22
C LEU A 27 7.28 -17.79 25.89
N ALA A 28 7.93 -18.95 26.02
CA ALA A 28 9.33 -19.12 25.66
C ALA A 28 9.56 -18.94 24.15
N ALA A 29 8.73 -19.54 23.29
CA ALA A 29 8.84 -19.38 21.85
C ALA A 29 8.58 -17.92 21.41
N ARG A 30 7.63 -17.25 22.06
CA ARG A 30 7.40 -15.81 21.88
C ARG A 30 8.64 -14.99 22.25
N GLY A 31 9.28 -15.30 23.38
CA GLY A 31 10.53 -14.65 23.80
C GLY A 31 11.67 -14.89 22.82
N LEU A 32 11.88 -16.14 22.41
CA LEU A 32 12.88 -16.52 21.42
C LEU A 32 12.67 -15.78 20.10
N TRP A 33 11.42 -15.64 19.66
CA TRP A 33 11.12 -14.91 18.43
C TRP A 33 11.54 -13.44 18.50
N VAL A 34 11.35 -12.77 19.64
CA VAL A 34 11.83 -11.39 19.84
C VAL A 34 13.35 -11.32 19.76
N GLU A 35 14.06 -12.25 20.42
CA GLU A 35 15.52 -12.34 20.36
C GLU A 35 16.02 -12.53 18.91
N MET A 36 15.39 -13.44 18.17
CA MET A 36 15.68 -13.65 16.75
C MET A 36 15.44 -12.38 15.91
N LEU A 37 14.38 -11.62 16.18
CA LEU A 37 14.10 -10.35 15.50
C LEU A 37 15.19 -9.30 15.76
N CYS A 38 15.71 -9.22 16.98
CA CYS A 38 16.83 -8.34 17.34
C CYS A 38 18.09 -8.71 16.55
N ILE A 39 18.46 -10.00 16.52
CA ILE A 39 19.60 -10.50 15.75
C ILE A 39 19.42 -10.18 14.25
N MET A 40 18.25 -10.47 13.68
CA MET A 40 17.94 -10.20 12.29
C MET A 40 17.97 -8.71 11.94
N HIS A 41 17.65 -7.82 12.88
CA HIS A 41 17.69 -6.38 12.66
C HIS A 41 19.13 -5.87 12.48
N GLU A 42 20.08 -6.43 13.23
CA GLU A 42 21.51 -6.09 13.16
C GLU A 42 22.28 -6.89 12.09
N ALA A 43 21.71 -7.99 11.62
CA ALA A 43 22.31 -8.88 10.66
C ALA A 43 22.61 -8.21 9.30
N THR A 44 23.60 -8.76 8.59
CA THR A 44 23.91 -8.41 7.21
C THR A 44 23.94 -9.70 6.39
N PRO A 45 22.92 -9.99 5.56
CA PRO A 45 21.79 -9.13 5.17
C PRO A 45 20.69 -8.98 6.24
N ARG A 46 20.16 -7.76 6.37
CA ARG A 46 19.09 -7.43 7.35
C ARG A 46 17.82 -8.25 7.11
N GLY A 47 17.28 -8.79 8.19
CA GLY A 47 16.08 -9.61 8.23
C GLY A 47 16.30 -11.12 8.07
N TYR A 48 17.54 -11.56 7.84
CA TYR A 48 17.95 -12.96 7.88
C TYR A 48 18.65 -13.27 9.19
N LEU A 49 18.39 -14.42 9.78
CA LEU A 49 19.03 -14.86 11.01
C LEU A 49 20.46 -15.31 10.72
N THR A 50 21.34 -14.33 10.61
CA THR A 50 22.75 -14.53 10.25
C THR A 50 23.69 -13.75 11.16
N ILE A 51 24.84 -14.35 11.46
CA ILE A 51 25.95 -13.70 12.16
C ILE A 51 27.16 -13.74 11.23
N LYS A 52 27.74 -12.57 10.94
CA LYS A 52 28.86 -12.43 10.00
C LYS A 52 28.59 -13.08 8.62
N GLY A 53 27.33 -13.06 8.16
CA GLY A 53 26.92 -13.62 6.88
C GLY A 53 26.66 -15.13 6.87
N HIS A 54 26.83 -15.82 7.99
CA HIS A 54 26.51 -17.24 8.14
C HIS A 54 25.18 -17.41 8.87
N ALA A 55 24.37 -18.39 8.45
CA ALA A 55 23.13 -18.73 9.16
C ALA A 55 23.44 -19.12 10.62
N VAL A 56 22.67 -18.58 11.55
CA VAL A 56 22.81 -18.89 12.97
C VAL A 56 22.40 -20.35 13.21
N THR A 57 23.25 -21.10 13.90
CA THR A 57 22.96 -22.47 14.29
C THR A 57 22.21 -22.52 15.62
N ASP A 58 21.50 -23.61 15.89
CA ASP A 58 20.78 -23.82 17.16
C ASP A 58 21.71 -23.67 18.37
N ALA A 59 22.96 -24.15 18.28
CA ALA A 59 23.96 -23.98 19.32
C ALA A 59 24.37 -22.52 19.56
N GLN A 60 24.49 -21.72 18.49
CA GLN A 60 24.77 -20.30 18.62
C GLN A 60 23.55 -19.56 19.18
N LEU A 61 22.35 -19.93 18.75
CA LEU A 61 21.13 -19.30 19.25
C LEU A 61 20.90 -19.61 20.73
N ALA A 62 21.17 -20.85 21.17
CA ALA A 62 21.18 -21.25 22.58
C ALA A 62 22.13 -20.40 23.43
N ALA A 63 23.35 -20.16 22.94
CA ALA A 63 24.31 -19.30 23.62
C ALA A 63 23.86 -17.83 23.71
N LEU A 64 23.16 -17.33 22.68
CA LEU A 64 22.66 -15.95 22.64
C LEU A 64 21.42 -15.75 23.53
N SER A 65 20.52 -16.73 23.56
CA SER A 65 19.27 -16.66 24.32
C SER A 65 19.39 -17.15 25.76
N GLY A 66 20.53 -17.75 26.14
CA GLY A 66 20.74 -18.33 27.47
C GLY A 66 19.88 -19.57 27.75
N ALA A 67 19.65 -20.40 26.73
CA ALA A 67 18.86 -21.62 26.81
C ALA A 67 19.69 -22.84 26.38
N THR A 68 19.19 -24.05 26.62
CA THR A 68 19.81 -25.28 26.11
C THR A 68 19.53 -25.47 24.63
N ILE A 69 20.35 -26.26 23.94
CA ILE A 69 20.15 -26.56 22.51
C ILE A 69 18.81 -27.27 22.30
N ASP A 70 18.46 -28.23 23.17
CA ASP A 70 17.22 -28.98 23.07
C ASP A 70 15.98 -28.08 23.23
N GLU A 71 16.03 -27.13 24.18
CA GLU A 71 14.97 -26.10 24.30
C GLU A 71 14.86 -25.30 23.01
N ILE A 72 15.99 -24.82 22.46
CA ILE A 72 15.97 -24.02 21.23
C ILE A 72 15.40 -24.79 20.05
N THR A 73 15.82 -26.03 19.83
CA THR A 73 15.29 -26.86 18.75
C THR A 73 13.78 -27.07 18.88
N ASN A 74 13.29 -27.30 20.11
CA ASN A 74 11.84 -27.41 20.38
C ASN A 74 11.09 -26.10 20.11
N LEU A 75 11.62 -24.97 20.57
CA LEU A 75 11.01 -23.65 20.38
C LEU A 75 11.01 -23.21 18.92
N ILE A 76 12.10 -23.51 18.17
CA ILE A 76 12.15 -23.30 16.72
C ILE A 76 11.09 -24.14 16.02
N GLY A 77 10.95 -25.42 16.39
CA GLY A 77 9.93 -26.32 15.82
C GLY A 77 8.50 -25.82 16.07
N GLU A 78 8.23 -25.26 17.24
CA GLU A 78 6.95 -24.63 17.57
C GLU A 78 6.67 -23.41 16.68
N LEU A 79 7.65 -22.51 16.55
CA LEU A 79 7.56 -21.32 15.69
C LEU A 79 7.42 -21.68 14.20
N GLU A 80 8.07 -22.75 13.76
CA GLU A 80 7.99 -23.28 12.39
C GLU A 80 6.62 -23.88 12.10
N THR A 81 6.08 -24.68 13.04
CA THR A 81 4.74 -25.28 12.94
C THR A 81 3.66 -24.21 12.81
N MET A 82 3.79 -23.12 13.56
CA MET A 82 2.85 -21.99 13.50
C MET A 82 3.11 -21.03 12.32
N GLY A 83 4.17 -21.27 11.53
CA GLY A 83 4.51 -20.42 10.38
C GLY A 83 4.86 -18.99 10.79
N VAL A 84 5.55 -18.78 11.92
CA VAL A 84 5.95 -17.44 12.39
C VAL A 84 7.04 -16.85 11.51
N PHE A 85 7.99 -17.67 11.05
CA PHE A 85 9.06 -17.28 10.14
C PHE A 85 8.97 -18.01 8.80
N SER A 86 9.96 -17.79 7.93
CA SER A 86 10.16 -18.58 6.71
C SER A 86 11.65 -18.90 6.55
N ARG A 87 11.97 -19.93 5.75
CA ARG A 87 13.35 -20.30 5.43
C ARG A 87 13.66 -20.04 3.95
N ASP A 88 14.88 -19.66 3.64
CA ASP A 88 15.35 -19.54 2.26
C ASP A 88 15.74 -20.92 1.68
N GLY A 89 16.17 -20.95 0.41
CA GLY A 89 16.60 -22.20 -0.24
C GLY A 89 17.84 -22.86 0.39
N LYS A 90 18.51 -22.18 1.33
CA LYS A 90 19.65 -22.70 2.09
C LYS A 90 19.26 -23.08 3.53
N GLY A 91 17.98 -22.99 3.88
CA GLY A 91 17.47 -23.28 5.22
C GLY A 91 17.62 -22.15 6.24
N CYS A 92 18.11 -20.97 5.83
CA CYS A 92 18.29 -19.82 6.72
C CYS A 92 16.95 -19.18 7.05
N ILE A 93 16.68 -19.02 8.35
CA ILE A 93 15.46 -18.40 8.86
C ILE A 93 15.47 -16.90 8.56
N TYR A 94 14.34 -16.34 8.13
CA TYR A 94 14.18 -14.91 7.92
C TYR A 94 12.79 -14.40 8.32
N SER A 95 12.71 -13.10 8.63
CA SER A 95 11.46 -12.41 8.94
C SER A 95 10.86 -11.74 7.70
N ARG A 96 9.69 -12.23 7.26
CA ARG A 96 8.91 -11.63 6.17
C ARG A 96 8.62 -10.14 6.38
N ARG A 97 8.38 -9.72 7.63
CA ARG A 97 8.09 -8.31 7.97
C ARG A 97 9.32 -7.44 7.75
N ILE A 98 10.48 -7.85 8.31
CA ILE A 98 11.73 -7.08 8.19
C ILE A 98 12.15 -6.97 6.72
N LEU A 99 12.04 -8.05 5.93
CA LEU A 99 12.36 -8.01 4.50
C LEU A 99 11.46 -7.02 3.72
N ARG A 100 10.15 -7.03 4.01
CA ARG A 100 9.22 -6.06 3.40
C ARG A 100 9.58 -4.61 3.79
N ASP A 101 9.92 -4.38 5.06
CA ASP A 101 10.33 -3.06 5.53
C ASP A 101 11.66 -2.60 4.94
N GLU A 102 12.62 -3.51 4.81
CA GLU A 102 13.92 -3.23 4.21
C GLU A 102 13.76 -2.91 2.71
N LYS A 103 12.89 -3.64 2.00
CA LYS A 103 12.55 -3.33 0.60
C LYS A 103 11.93 -1.93 0.48
N LYS A 104 10.93 -1.61 1.33
CA LYS A 104 10.29 -0.29 1.37
C LYS A 104 11.30 0.81 1.70
N SER A 105 12.17 0.58 2.69
CA SER A 105 13.22 1.50 3.11
C SER A 105 14.20 1.79 1.96
N LYS A 106 14.68 0.75 1.27
CA LYS A 106 15.56 0.89 0.10
C LYS A 106 14.90 1.67 -1.04
N ILE A 107 13.61 1.42 -1.32
CA ILE A 107 12.85 2.16 -2.33
C ILE A 107 12.72 3.64 -1.92
N ALA A 108 12.32 3.90 -0.68
CA ALA A 108 12.20 5.26 -0.15
C ALA A 108 13.53 6.01 -0.17
N GLN A 109 14.64 5.33 0.18
CA GLN A 109 15.98 5.91 0.10
C GLN A 109 16.37 6.24 -1.35
N LYS A 110 16.08 5.36 -2.30
CA LYS A 110 16.31 5.62 -3.74
C LYS A 110 15.49 6.80 -4.24
N ASN A 111 14.24 6.90 -3.83
CA ASN A 111 13.35 8.00 -4.21
C ASN A 111 13.79 9.32 -3.56
N GLY A 112 14.14 9.30 -2.26
CA GLY A 112 14.65 10.47 -1.54
C GLY A 112 15.95 11.02 -2.13
N LYS A 113 16.85 10.14 -2.62
CA LYS A 113 18.06 10.55 -3.35
C LYS A 113 17.76 11.29 -4.65
N LYS A 114 16.61 11.06 -5.28
CA LYS A 114 16.18 11.77 -6.50
C LYS A 114 15.56 13.14 -6.21
N GLY A 115 15.39 13.52 -4.94
CA GLY A 115 14.84 14.82 -4.51
C GLY A 115 13.34 14.80 -4.17
N GLY A 116 12.87 15.89 -3.58
CA GLY A 116 11.45 16.14 -3.26
C GLY A 116 10.71 16.82 -4.42
N ASN A 117 9.39 17.01 -4.23
CA ASN A 117 8.44 17.53 -5.22
C ASN A 117 9.01 18.70 -6.08
N PRO A 118 9.07 18.56 -7.43
CA PRO A 118 9.64 19.57 -8.32
C PRO A 118 8.90 20.91 -8.31
N LYS A 119 7.69 20.98 -7.73
CA LYS A 119 6.95 22.23 -7.59
C LYS A 119 7.58 23.24 -6.62
N PHE A 120 8.54 22.84 -5.77
CA PHE A 120 9.25 23.76 -4.87
C PHE A 120 10.60 24.25 -5.42
N SER A 121 11.08 23.72 -6.55
CA SER A 121 12.35 24.16 -7.16
C SER A 121 12.19 25.26 -8.21
N SER A 122 10.98 25.81 -8.37
CA SER A 122 10.65 26.80 -9.42
C SER A 122 10.15 28.15 -8.88
N THR A 123 10.41 28.47 -7.62
CA THR A 123 10.34 29.88 -7.17
C THR A 123 11.76 30.42 -7.11
N GLY A 124 12.13 31.16 -8.16
CA GLY A 124 13.47 31.70 -8.36
C GLY A 124 13.88 32.66 -7.26
N VAL A 125 14.97 32.32 -6.57
CA VAL A 125 16.02 33.27 -6.24
C VAL A 125 17.33 32.61 -6.65
N SER A 126 17.76 32.92 -7.88
CA SER A 126 19.11 32.64 -8.33
C SER A 126 20.08 33.49 -7.52
N ASN A 127 20.92 32.87 -6.70
CA ASN A 127 22.24 33.41 -6.42
C ASN A 127 23.29 32.38 -6.82
N GLY A 128 24.20 32.85 -7.65
CA GLY A 128 25.02 32.05 -8.54
C GLY A 128 26.07 31.19 -7.86
N LYS A 129 26.54 30.22 -8.66
CA LYS A 129 27.81 29.49 -8.55
C LYS A 129 28.11 28.89 -7.17
N GLN A 130 27.87 27.59 -7.05
CA GLN A 130 28.93 26.72 -6.55
C GLN A 130 28.91 25.37 -7.25
N LYS A 131 29.79 25.26 -8.25
CA LYS A 131 30.37 24.01 -8.73
C LYS A 131 31.22 23.44 -7.57
N ASP A 132 31.14 22.13 -7.39
CA ASP A 132 32.10 21.30 -6.63
C ASP A 132 32.19 21.54 -5.11
N ILE A 133 31.44 20.75 -4.33
CA ILE A 133 31.91 20.30 -3.00
C ILE A 133 31.57 18.81 -2.82
N SER A 134 32.65 18.02 -2.74
CA SER A 134 32.72 16.66 -2.25
C SER A 134 32.42 16.57 -0.75
N ALA A 135 32.25 15.33 -0.29
CA ALA A 135 32.00 14.86 1.07
C ALA A 135 32.44 15.76 2.26
N SER A 136 31.57 15.75 3.28
CA SER A 136 31.87 16.00 4.71
C SER A 136 32.05 17.45 5.15
N VAL A 137 30.95 18.11 5.53
CA VAL A 137 30.97 19.07 6.65
C VAL A 137 29.60 19.06 7.35
N ASN A 138 29.52 18.44 8.53
CA ASN A 138 28.46 18.76 9.49
C ASN A 138 28.78 20.16 10.05
N PRO A 139 27.86 21.13 10.02
CA PRO A 139 28.07 22.38 10.73
C PRO A 139 28.16 22.11 12.24
N GLN A 140 29.22 22.62 12.86
CA GLN A 140 29.44 22.55 14.30
C GLN A 140 28.39 23.34 15.09
N ASP A 141 27.99 22.72 16.20
CA ASP A 141 27.24 23.29 17.31
C ASP A 141 27.94 24.56 17.84
N LYS A 142 27.22 25.69 17.80
CA LYS A 142 27.52 26.88 18.61
C LYS A 142 26.30 27.19 19.45
N GLY A 143 26.40 26.85 20.72
CA GLY A 143 25.38 27.14 21.71
C GLY A 143 25.30 28.60 22.15
N ARG A 144 24.16 28.88 22.79
CA ARG A 144 23.78 29.98 23.70
C ARG A 144 23.52 31.36 23.08
N ASP A 145 22.45 32.10 23.43
CA ASP A 145 21.35 31.91 24.40
C ASP A 145 20.25 32.98 24.13
N LYS A 146 19.02 32.68 24.59
CA LYS A 146 17.84 33.55 24.82
C LYS A 146 17.05 34.13 23.64
N GLY A 147 16.01 33.37 23.28
CA GLY A 147 14.73 33.89 22.76
C GLY A 147 13.66 32.83 22.91
N GLN A 148 12.88 32.92 24.00
CA GLN A 148 11.65 32.19 24.39
C GLN A 148 11.31 30.85 23.68
N PRO A 149 11.01 29.76 24.44
CA PRO A 149 10.47 28.55 23.86
C PRO A 149 9.09 28.87 23.26
N ASN A 150 8.96 28.79 21.94
CA ASN A 150 7.66 28.75 21.28
C ASN A 150 7.03 27.39 21.61
N THR A 151 6.40 27.35 22.79
CA THR A 151 5.63 26.22 23.28
C THR A 151 4.55 25.97 22.24
N GLN A 152 4.53 24.77 21.66
CA GLN A 152 3.45 24.37 20.75
C GLN A 152 2.12 24.64 21.45
N LYS A 153 1.29 25.50 20.86
CA LYS A 153 -0.12 25.62 21.19
C LYS A 153 -0.74 24.24 20.94
N PRO A 154 -1.26 23.52 21.95
CA PRO A 154 -2.01 22.31 21.70
C PRO A 154 -3.38 22.75 21.19
N GLU A 155 -3.53 22.87 19.88
CA GLU A 155 -4.87 22.98 19.30
C GLU A 155 -5.57 21.63 19.50
N ALA A 156 -6.74 21.69 20.15
CA ALA A 156 -7.60 20.55 20.37
C ALA A 156 -7.86 19.89 19.01
N ARG A 157 -7.46 18.62 18.89
CA ARG A 157 -7.66 17.79 17.72
C ARG A 157 -9.16 17.62 17.52
N SER A 158 -9.76 18.50 16.73
CA SER A 158 -11.13 18.35 16.23
C SER A 158 -11.28 16.95 15.67
N GLN A 159 -12.29 16.25 16.18
CA GLN A 159 -12.64 14.89 15.84
C GLN A 159 -12.80 14.75 14.33
N ILE A 160 -11.90 13.99 13.71
CA ILE A 160 -12.19 13.36 12.42
C ILE A 160 -13.05 12.14 12.80
N PRO A 161 -14.29 12.00 12.29
CA PRO A 161 -15.10 10.83 12.59
C PRO A 161 -14.37 9.57 12.13
N GLU A 162 -14.31 8.61 13.04
CA GLU A 162 -14.02 7.22 12.72
C GLU A 162 -15.03 6.73 11.70
N ASP A 163 -14.55 6.13 10.62
CA ASP A 163 -15.34 5.14 9.90
C ASP A 163 -14.42 4.03 9.34
N ARG A 164 -14.53 2.90 10.04
CA ARG A 164 -14.62 1.52 9.53
C ARG A 164 -13.32 0.78 9.19
N ASP A 165 -13.01 -0.11 10.12
CA ASP A 165 -12.38 -1.43 9.96
C ASP A 165 -12.20 -1.88 8.51
N ASN A 166 -10.96 -1.87 8.03
CA ASN A 166 -10.57 -2.68 6.88
C ASN A 166 -9.81 -3.90 7.39
N ASP A 167 -10.59 -4.93 7.66
CA ASP A 167 -10.16 -6.26 8.07
C ASP A 167 -9.26 -6.92 7.00
N LYS A 168 -8.41 -7.80 7.50
CA LYS A 168 -7.34 -8.57 6.87
C LYS A 168 -7.73 -9.21 5.52
N SER A 169 -7.10 -8.75 4.42
CA SER A 169 -6.87 -9.56 3.20
C SER A 169 -5.74 -8.99 2.32
N SER A 170 -4.56 -8.72 2.90
CA SER A 170 -3.46 -8.04 2.18
C SER A 170 -2.33 -8.97 1.71
N SER A 171 -2.58 -10.28 1.63
CA SER A 171 -1.58 -11.26 1.16
C SER A 171 -1.96 -12.00 -0.12
N LEU A 172 -3.19 -11.83 -0.64
CA LEU A 172 -3.67 -12.52 -1.84
C LEU A 172 -3.99 -11.57 -3.01
N SER A 173 -4.10 -10.25 -2.79
CA SER A 173 -4.55 -9.30 -3.85
C SER A 173 -3.48 -8.96 -4.90
N GLY A 174 -2.20 -9.16 -4.60
CA GLY A 174 -1.11 -8.66 -5.47
C GLY A 174 -0.98 -9.38 -6.81
N ASP A 175 -1.47 -10.61 -6.93
CA ASP A 175 -1.48 -11.34 -8.21
C ASP A 175 -2.80 -11.16 -8.97
N ASP A 176 -3.90 -10.93 -8.25
CA ASP A 176 -5.19 -10.57 -8.85
C ASP A 176 -5.16 -9.16 -9.43
N GLU A 177 -4.58 -8.17 -8.75
CA GLU A 177 -4.39 -6.81 -9.27
C GLU A 177 -3.60 -6.83 -10.58
N LYS A 178 -2.47 -7.55 -10.62
CA LYS A 178 -1.66 -7.69 -11.85
C LYS A 178 -2.43 -8.39 -12.97
N TRP A 179 -3.20 -9.42 -12.64
CA TRP A 179 -4.00 -10.13 -13.64
C TRP A 179 -5.09 -9.21 -14.22
N ILE A 180 -5.76 -8.42 -13.37
CA ILE A 180 -6.79 -7.48 -13.80
C ILE A 180 -6.18 -6.35 -14.65
N GLU A 181 -5.03 -5.81 -14.24
CA GLU A 181 -4.33 -4.74 -14.97
C GLU A 181 -3.81 -5.16 -16.35
N ASN A 182 -3.55 -6.46 -16.54
CA ASN A 182 -3.07 -7.03 -17.80
C ASN A 182 -4.21 -7.75 -18.54
N GLU A 183 -4.49 -9.00 -18.18
CA GLU A 183 -5.42 -9.89 -18.89
C GLU A 183 -6.87 -9.39 -18.82
N GLY A 184 -7.29 -8.87 -17.66
CA GLY A 184 -8.63 -8.28 -17.51
C GLY A 184 -8.83 -7.04 -18.40
N ARG A 185 -7.79 -6.23 -18.54
CA ARG A 185 -7.78 -5.06 -19.43
C ARG A 185 -7.76 -5.46 -20.90
N ASP A 186 -6.95 -6.44 -21.28
CA ASP A 186 -6.88 -6.94 -22.66
C ASP A 186 -8.22 -7.52 -23.12
N TYR A 187 -8.95 -8.17 -22.21
CA TYR A 187 -10.32 -8.62 -22.46
C TYR A 187 -11.30 -7.46 -22.73
N LEU A 188 -11.19 -6.33 -22.02
CA LEU A 188 -12.01 -5.15 -22.31
C LEU A 188 -11.65 -4.51 -23.66
N ILE A 189 -10.38 -4.55 -24.04
CA ILE A 189 -9.91 -4.02 -25.32
C ILE A 189 -10.41 -4.89 -26.48
N SER A 190 -10.29 -6.22 -26.37
CA SER A 190 -10.73 -7.14 -27.42
C SER A 190 -12.24 -7.12 -27.66
N THR A 191 -13.02 -6.66 -26.67
CA THR A 191 -14.47 -6.53 -26.73
C THR A 191 -14.94 -5.12 -27.13
N GLY A 192 -14.00 -4.24 -27.51
CA GLY A 192 -14.31 -2.95 -28.15
C GLY A 192 -14.04 -1.70 -27.31
N SER A 193 -13.43 -1.82 -26.13
CA SER A 193 -13.01 -0.64 -25.35
C SER A 193 -11.68 -0.10 -25.88
N SER A 194 -11.50 1.23 -25.91
CA SER A 194 -10.17 1.78 -26.16
C SER A 194 -9.23 1.51 -24.98
N ASP A 195 -7.94 1.44 -25.26
CA ASP A 195 -6.87 1.20 -24.29
C ASP A 195 -6.94 2.11 -23.04
N SER A 196 -7.23 3.40 -23.27
CA SER A 196 -7.35 4.41 -22.21
C SER A 196 -8.64 4.26 -21.40
N GLN A 197 -9.75 3.88 -22.06
CA GLN A 197 -11.01 3.60 -21.37
C GLN A 197 -10.89 2.34 -20.50
N ALA A 198 -10.28 1.27 -21.02
CA ALA A 198 -10.08 0.02 -20.29
C ALA A 198 -9.22 0.22 -19.03
N ARG A 199 -8.08 0.95 -19.14
CA ARG A 199 -7.25 1.31 -17.96
C ARG A 199 -8.05 2.05 -16.90
N ARG A 200 -8.84 3.04 -17.33
CA ARG A 200 -9.63 3.86 -16.41
C ARG A 200 -10.67 3.03 -15.68
N ILE A 201 -11.42 2.20 -16.40
CA ILE A 201 -12.49 1.36 -15.83
C ILE A 201 -11.91 0.37 -14.82
N VAL A 202 -10.81 -0.30 -15.16
CA VAL A 202 -10.11 -1.24 -14.27
C VAL A 202 -9.64 -0.55 -13.00
N ASN A 203 -9.00 0.62 -13.12
CA ASN A 203 -8.54 1.38 -11.96
C ASN A 203 -9.73 1.84 -11.08
N ASP A 204 -10.81 2.32 -11.70
CA ASP A 204 -12.03 2.71 -10.97
C ASP A 204 -12.64 1.52 -10.21
N TRP A 205 -12.58 0.29 -10.75
CA TRP A 205 -13.04 -0.92 -10.05
C TRP A 205 -12.11 -1.31 -8.90
N LEU A 206 -10.79 -1.30 -9.10
CA LEU A 206 -9.82 -1.65 -8.06
C LEU A 206 -9.78 -0.63 -6.90
N MET A 207 -10.18 0.61 -7.14
CA MET A 207 -10.36 1.62 -6.09
C MET A 207 -11.64 1.40 -5.27
N ALA A 208 -12.68 0.81 -5.88
CA ALA A 208 -14.00 0.65 -5.26
C ALA A 208 -14.24 -0.75 -4.67
N PHE A 209 -13.55 -1.77 -5.17
CA PHE A 209 -13.77 -3.17 -4.81
C PHE A 209 -12.45 -3.92 -4.60
N PRO A 210 -12.41 -4.91 -3.69
CA PRO A 210 -11.30 -5.84 -3.56
C PRO A 210 -10.95 -6.55 -4.88
N ALA A 211 -9.66 -6.76 -5.13
CA ALA A 211 -9.17 -7.30 -6.40
C ALA A 211 -9.72 -8.72 -6.71
N ASP A 212 -9.87 -9.56 -5.69
CA ASP A 212 -10.47 -10.89 -5.82
C ASP A 212 -11.90 -10.82 -6.38
N GLN A 213 -12.71 -9.86 -5.92
CA GLN A 213 -14.08 -9.66 -6.40
C GLN A 213 -14.12 -9.15 -7.85
N VAL A 214 -13.24 -8.21 -8.18
CA VAL A 214 -13.12 -7.68 -9.55
C VAL A 214 -12.70 -8.78 -10.53
N ARG A 215 -11.73 -9.62 -10.13
CA ARG A 215 -11.29 -10.77 -10.93
C ARG A 215 -12.43 -11.75 -11.20
N VAL A 216 -13.17 -12.13 -10.16
CA VAL A 216 -14.30 -13.07 -10.30
C VAL A 216 -15.39 -12.48 -11.21
N ALA A 217 -15.70 -11.19 -11.08
CA ALA A 217 -16.70 -10.53 -11.91
C ALA A 217 -16.29 -10.47 -13.39
N ILE A 218 -15.00 -10.22 -13.68
CA ILE A 218 -14.46 -10.27 -15.04
C ILE A 218 -14.54 -11.70 -15.60
N GLY A 219 -14.19 -12.72 -14.81
CA GLY A 219 -14.32 -14.13 -15.22
C GLY A 219 -15.77 -14.51 -15.54
N GLN A 220 -16.75 -14.00 -14.77
CA GLN A 220 -18.17 -14.22 -15.07
C GLN A 220 -18.60 -13.53 -16.37
N ALA A 221 -18.08 -12.34 -16.67
CA ALA A 221 -18.35 -11.67 -17.94
C ALA A 221 -17.79 -12.44 -19.15
N GLN A 222 -16.60 -13.02 -18.98
CA GLN A 222 -15.96 -13.89 -19.98
C GLN A 222 -16.81 -15.14 -20.26
N ILE A 223 -17.24 -15.84 -19.20
CA ILE A 223 -18.09 -17.05 -19.32
C ILE A 223 -19.44 -16.72 -19.94
N ALA A 224 -20.06 -15.60 -19.55
CA ALA A 224 -21.35 -15.17 -20.06
C ALA A 224 -21.30 -14.55 -21.47
N ALA A 225 -20.10 -14.44 -22.06
CA ALA A 225 -19.86 -13.80 -23.36
C ALA A 225 -20.61 -12.46 -23.48
N ALA A 226 -20.52 -11.62 -22.44
CA ALA A 226 -21.35 -10.42 -22.34
C ALA A 226 -21.08 -9.44 -23.50
N ALA A 227 -22.14 -9.00 -24.17
CA ALA A 227 -22.05 -8.02 -25.27
C ALA A 227 -21.48 -6.66 -24.83
N SER A 228 -21.61 -6.32 -23.55
CA SER A 228 -20.94 -5.17 -22.93
C SER A 228 -20.29 -5.59 -21.62
N PRO A 229 -19.02 -6.04 -21.65
CA PRO A 229 -18.33 -6.52 -20.46
C PRO A 229 -18.24 -5.48 -19.33
N PRO A 230 -17.97 -4.18 -19.58
CA PRO A 230 -17.96 -3.18 -18.52
C PRO A 230 -19.30 -3.05 -17.79
N ALA A 231 -20.40 -3.08 -18.51
CA ALA A 231 -21.74 -2.96 -17.92
C ALA A 231 -22.10 -4.22 -17.12
N TYR A 232 -21.73 -5.40 -17.62
CA TYR A 232 -21.96 -6.68 -16.95
C TYR A 232 -21.16 -6.77 -15.65
N VAL A 233 -19.85 -6.50 -15.69
CA VAL A 233 -18.98 -6.51 -14.51
C VAL A 233 -19.47 -5.51 -13.47
N ALA A 234 -19.82 -4.29 -13.88
CA ALA A 234 -20.35 -3.29 -12.97
C ALA A 234 -21.71 -3.68 -12.35
N LYS A 235 -22.51 -4.52 -13.03
CA LYS A 235 -23.77 -5.06 -12.49
C LYS A 235 -23.49 -6.16 -11.47
N VAL A 236 -22.57 -7.07 -11.78
CA VAL A 236 -22.14 -8.15 -10.87
C VAL A 236 -21.55 -7.58 -9.58
N LEU A 237 -20.63 -6.61 -9.70
CA LEU A 237 -20.00 -5.97 -8.54
C LEU A 237 -21.01 -5.20 -7.68
N ARG A 238 -22.04 -4.60 -8.30
CA ARG A 238 -23.12 -3.91 -7.57
C ARG A 238 -24.03 -4.84 -6.79
N ASN A 239 -24.22 -6.07 -7.25
CA ASN A 239 -25.10 -7.06 -6.61
C ASN A 239 -24.32 -8.04 -5.71
N GLY A 240 -23.02 -7.81 -5.51
CA GLY A 240 -22.14 -8.69 -4.74
C GLY A 240 -22.13 -8.44 -3.23
N PRO A 241 -21.41 -9.28 -2.45
CA PRO A 241 -21.42 -9.29 -0.97
C PRO A 241 -20.91 -8.01 -0.29
N ARG A 242 -20.28 -7.10 -1.03
CA ARG A 242 -19.76 -5.80 -0.54
C ARG A 242 -20.20 -4.65 -1.45
N SER A 243 -21.50 -4.51 -1.68
CA SER A 243 -22.09 -3.40 -2.43
C SER A 243 -22.04 -2.06 -1.66
N ASN A 244 -20.87 -1.62 -1.19
CA ASN A 244 -20.71 -0.30 -0.56
C ASN A 244 -20.49 0.75 -1.64
N LEU A 245 -21.62 1.20 -2.21
CA LEU A 245 -21.69 2.37 -3.08
C LEU A 245 -21.43 3.64 -2.24
N GLN A 246 -20.17 4.04 -2.13
CA GLN A 246 -19.84 5.44 -2.06
C GLN A 246 -18.81 5.74 -3.16
N THR A 247 -19.21 6.62 -4.07
CA THR A 247 -18.41 7.22 -5.15
C THR A 247 -18.04 6.37 -6.38
N PHE A 248 -19.05 6.04 -7.19
CA PHE A 248 -18.96 6.52 -8.58
C PHE A 248 -19.27 8.02 -8.54
N PRO A 249 -18.53 8.93 -9.20
CA PRO A 249 -18.87 10.34 -9.21
C PRO A 249 -20.24 10.53 -9.88
N HIS A 250 -21.29 10.57 -9.06
CA HIS A 250 -22.69 10.77 -9.46
C HIS A 250 -22.84 12.08 -10.25
N GLN A 251 -21.92 13.01 -10.00
CA GLN A 251 -21.81 14.29 -10.69
C GLN A 251 -21.62 14.14 -12.20
N ARG A 252 -20.85 13.16 -12.72
CA ARG A 252 -20.63 13.09 -14.18
C ARG A 252 -21.89 12.65 -14.95
N ASN A 253 -22.69 11.77 -14.36
CA ASN A 253 -23.95 11.32 -14.97
C ASN A 253 -25.09 12.31 -14.73
N GLN A 254 -25.10 13.02 -13.59
CA GLN A 254 -26.01 14.15 -13.36
C GLN A 254 -25.72 15.29 -14.32
N SER A 255 -24.47 15.74 -14.43
CA SER A 255 -24.12 16.82 -15.37
C SER A 255 -24.42 16.45 -16.82
N LYS A 256 -24.29 15.17 -17.21
CA LYS A 256 -24.66 14.71 -18.55
C LYS A 256 -26.19 14.74 -18.77
N ARG A 257 -26.97 14.29 -17.79
CA ARG A 257 -28.45 14.35 -17.84
C ARG A 257 -28.96 15.78 -17.80
N GLU A 258 -28.39 16.64 -16.97
CA GLU A 258 -28.69 18.07 -16.91
C GLU A 258 -28.36 18.79 -18.23
N LEU A 259 -27.25 18.43 -18.89
CA LEU A 259 -26.92 18.93 -20.23
C LEU A 259 -27.91 18.46 -21.29
N GLU A 260 -28.32 17.19 -21.24
CA GLU A 260 -29.31 16.60 -22.16
C GLU A 260 -30.70 17.23 -21.96
N ASP A 261 -31.12 17.47 -20.71
CA ASP A 261 -32.39 18.11 -20.36
C ASP A 261 -32.40 19.61 -20.74
N GLN A 262 -31.28 20.32 -20.53
CA GLN A 262 -31.13 21.70 -21.00
C GLN A 262 -31.15 21.81 -22.53
N GLN A 263 -30.60 20.82 -23.24
CA GLN A 263 -30.65 20.78 -24.70
C GLN A 263 -32.07 20.50 -25.22
N ARG A 264 -32.82 19.59 -24.57
CA ARG A 264 -34.23 19.33 -24.90
C ARG A 264 -35.12 20.55 -24.67
N ALA A 265 -35.00 21.19 -23.51
CA ALA A 265 -35.78 22.39 -23.19
C ALA A 265 -35.51 23.54 -24.18
N LYS A 266 -34.26 23.70 -24.63
CA LYS A 266 -33.92 24.68 -25.68
C LYS A 266 -34.55 24.34 -27.03
N TYR A 267 -34.58 23.08 -27.41
CA TYR A 267 -35.18 22.63 -28.68
C TYR A 267 -36.71 22.80 -28.67
N GLU A 268 -37.37 22.48 -27.55
CA GLU A 268 -38.82 22.67 -27.39
C GLU A 268 -39.22 24.15 -27.40
N ALA A 269 -38.46 25.03 -26.76
CA ALA A 269 -38.69 26.48 -26.84
C ALA A 269 -38.51 27.04 -28.26
N GLN A 270 -37.56 26.48 -29.02
CA GLN A 270 -37.33 26.85 -30.41
C GLN A 270 -38.46 26.39 -31.34
N LEU A 271 -39.05 25.22 -31.08
CA LEU A 271 -40.26 24.76 -31.79
C LEU A 271 -41.50 25.59 -31.45
N ALA A 272 -41.71 25.90 -30.15
CA ALA A 272 -42.85 26.73 -29.74
C ALA A 272 -42.79 28.14 -30.35
N SER A 273 -41.60 28.72 -30.50
CA SER A 273 -41.43 30.02 -31.17
C SER A 273 -41.66 29.98 -32.69
N LEU A 274 -41.39 28.83 -33.35
CA LEU A 274 -41.72 28.62 -34.76
C LEU A 274 -43.22 28.44 -34.98
N GLU A 275 -43.93 27.77 -34.06
CA GLU A 275 -45.39 27.58 -34.13
C GLU A 275 -46.17 28.89 -33.90
N VAL A 276 -45.70 29.76 -33.00
CA VAL A 276 -46.30 31.09 -32.77
C VAL A 276 -46.08 32.04 -33.96
N GLY A 277 -44.99 31.87 -34.71
CA GLY A 277 -44.74 32.63 -35.95
C GLY A 277 -45.60 32.20 -37.14
N ALA A 278 -46.06 30.93 -37.17
CA ALA A 278 -46.90 30.41 -38.25
C ALA A 278 -48.41 30.74 -38.09
N ASN A 279 -48.83 31.19 -36.91
CA ASN A 279 -50.23 31.49 -36.59
C ASN A 279 -50.57 32.99 -36.59
N ASN A 280 -49.62 33.84 -36.94
CA ASN A 280 -49.73 35.31 -37.01
C ASN A 280 -49.33 35.88 -38.38
N GLY A 281 -49.30 35.05 -39.44
CA GLY A 281 -49.15 35.46 -40.84
C GLY A 281 -50.37 35.03 -41.65
#